data_AF-V2YFZ2-F1
#
_entry.id   AF-V2YFZ2-F1
#
_cell.length_a   1.000
_cell.length_b   1.000
_cell.length_c   1.000
_cell.angle_alpha   90.00
_cell.angle_beta   90.00
_cell.angle_gamma   90.00
#
_symmetry.space_group_name_H-M   'P 1'
#
loop_
_entity.id
_entity.type
_entity.pdbx_description
1 polymer ?
#
loop_
_entity_poly.entity_id
_entity_poly.type
_entity_poly.pdbx_seq_one_letter_code
_entity_poly.pdbx_strand_id
1 'polypeptide(L)'
;MGRLCGEYIELLSGDGDPSEKFWQLEKRIRSDKRNPGVQLEMTRTNFIYNIISLISNDVISMKDLEDFSDKLKETVRVFLERQSRDYSDED
;
A
#
# COMPACT_ATOMS: atom_id res chain seq x y z
N MET A 1 10.41 6.28 2.37
CA MET A 1 10.53 6.32 3.84
C MET A 1 11.17 7.59 4.39
N GLY A 2 12.33 8.05 3.93
CA GLY A 2 13.00 9.24 4.50
C GLY A 2 12.12 10.50 4.59
N ARG A 3 11.34 10.80 3.54
CA ARG A 3 10.36 11.89 3.54
C ARG A 3 9.32 11.76 4.67
N LEU A 4 8.69 10.59 4.82
CA LEU A 4 7.68 10.36 5.87
C LEU A 4 8.28 10.48 7.28
N CYS A 5 9.49 9.95 7.49
CA CYS A 5 10.19 10.12 8.76
C CYS A 5 10.43 11.60 9.08
N GLY A 6 10.79 12.41 8.09
CA GLY A 6 10.89 13.86 8.24
C GLY A 6 9.57 14.51 8.62
N GLU A 7 8.48 14.19 7.91
CA GLU A 7 7.13 14.70 8.21
C GLU A 7 6.67 14.31 9.63
N TYR A 8 6.98 13.09 10.10
CA TYR A 8 6.66 12.66 11.46
C TYR A 8 7.45 13.42 12.51
N ILE A 9 8.75 13.66 12.26
CA ILE A 9 9.60 14.46 13.15
C ILE A 9 9.07 15.88 13.23
N GLU A 10 8.71 16.51 12.11
CA GLU A 10 8.12 17.85 12.09
C GLU A 10 6.80 17.90 12.88
N LEU A 11 5.91 16.93 12.68
CA LEU A 11 4.64 16.82 13.41
C LEU A 11 4.86 16.71 14.93
N LEU A 12 5.83 15.88 15.35
CA LEU A 12 6.14 15.70 16.76
C LEU A 12 6.89 16.90 17.38
N SER A 13 7.68 17.61 16.57
CA SER A 13 8.47 18.77 17.00
C SER A 13 7.67 20.06 17.06
N GLY A 14 6.44 20.07 16.52
CA GLY A 14 5.53 21.21 16.59
C GLY A 14 5.01 21.50 18.00
N ASP A 15 4.41 22.68 18.14
CA ASP A 15 3.72 23.11 19.36
C ASP A 15 2.42 22.33 19.60
N GLY A 16 1.98 22.26 20.85
CA GLY A 16 0.75 21.57 21.26
C GLY A 16 0.96 20.51 22.34
N ASP A 17 -0.14 20.01 22.90
CA ASP A 17 -0.09 19.01 23.97
C ASP A 17 0.48 17.68 23.45
N PRO A 18 1.35 16.99 24.22
CA PRO A 18 1.92 15.71 23.81
C PRO A 18 0.87 14.64 23.44
N SER A 19 -0.28 14.63 24.10
CA SER A 19 -1.34 13.66 23.82
C SER A 19 -2.01 13.91 22.46
N GLU A 20 -2.20 15.17 22.09
CA GLU A 20 -2.76 15.53 20.78
C GLU A 20 -1.81 15.13 19.66
N LYS A 21 -0.51 15.43 19.81
CA LYS A 21 0.52 15.05 18.84
C LYS A 21 0.60 13.54 18.65
N PHE A 22 0.46 12.76 19.73
CA PHE A 22 0.41 11.30 19.66
C PHE A 22 -0.76 10.82 18.78
N TRP A 23 -1.97 11.32 19.00
CA TRP A 23 -3.14 10.91 18.23
C TRP A 23 -3.09 11.36 16.76
N GLN A 24 -2.55 12.55 16.50
CA GLN A 24 -2.32 13.01 15.13
C GLN A 24 -1.31 12.11 14.40
N LEU A 25 -0.22 11.73 15.07
CA LEU A 25 0.77 10.81 14.51
C LEU A 25 0.18 9.42 14.27
N GLU A 26 -0.58 8.85 15.22
CA GLU A 26 -1.22 7.53 15.06
C GLU A 26 -2.11 7.50 13.82
N LYS A 27 -2.94 8.54 13.66
CA LYS A 27 -3.85 8.66 12.51
C LYS A 27 -3.07 8.76 11.20
N ARG A 28 -1.98 9.55 11.19
CA ARG A 28 -1.11 9.70 10.02
C ARG A 28 -0.43 8.38 9.65
N ILE A 29 0.19 7.71 10.62
CA ILE A 29 0.83 6.40 10.41
C ILE A 29 -0.16 5.38 9.88
N ARG A 30 -1.40 5.34 10.40
CA ARG A 30 -2.44 4.43 9.88
C ARG A 30 -2.81 4.70 8.43
N SER A 31 -2.83 5.97 8.03
CA SER A 31 -3.06 6.36 6.64
C SER A 31 -1.88 5.94 5.77
N ASP A 32 -0.66 6.33 6.16
CA ASP A 32 0.56 6.09 5.39
C ASP A 32 0.88 4.60 5.27
N LYS A 33 0.53 3.81 6.31
CA LYS A 33 0.63 2.35 6.31
C LYS A 33 -0.16 1.74 5.15
N ARG A 34 -1.27 2.32 4.69
CA ARG A 34 -2.01 1.78 3.52
C ARG A 34 -1.22 1.84 2.22
N ASN A 35 -0.17 2.66 2.14
CA ASN A 35 0.67 2.74 0.96
C ASN A 35 1.56 1.48 0.84
N PRO A 36 1.54 0.76 -0.29
CA PRO A 36 2.38 -0.42 -0.48
C PRO A 36 3.87 -0.12 -0.28
N GLY A 37 4.35 1.06 -0.69
CA GLY A 37 5.74 1.49 -0.48
C GLY A 37 6.16 1.64 0.99
N VAL A 38 5.22 1.54 1.93
CA VAL A 38 5.45 1.57 3.39
C VAL A 38 5.31 0.17 4.01
N GLN A 39 4.34 -0.63 3.55
CA GLN A 39 4.02 -1.93 4.14
C GLN A 39 4.59 -3.15 3.44
N LEU A 40 5.08 -3.03 2.20
CA LEU A 40 5.49 -4.18 1.40
C LEU A 40 6.67 -4.90 2.04
N GLU A 41 6.44 -6.16 2.39
CA GLU A 41 7.49 -7.11 2.76
C GLU A 41 7.80 -8.02 1.59
N MET A 42 8.99 -7.87 1.01
CA MET A 42 9.43 -8.68 -0.12
C MET A 42 9.82 -10.10 0.32
N THR A 43 8.82 -10.97 0.47
CA THR A 43 8.99 -12.39 0.78
C THR A 43 8.45 -13.25 -0.37
N ARG A 44 8.96 -14.48 -0.51
CA ARG A 44 8.43 -15.43 -1.53
C ARG A 44 6.95 -15.74 -1.29
N THR A 45 6.53 -15.84 -0.04
CA THR A 45 5.15 -16.13 0.35
C THR A 45 4.19 -15.01 -0.04
N ASN A 46 4.63 -13.74 0.08
CA ASN A 46 3.78 -12.59 -0.20
C ASN A 46 3.89 -12.07 -1.63
N PHE A 47 4.72 -12.69 -2.48
CA PHE A 47 5.07 -12.16 -3.80
C PHE A 47 3.85 -11.80 -4.68
N ILE A 48 2.86 -12.69 -4.77
CA ILE A 48 1.65 -12.46 -5.59
C ILE A 48 0.82 -11.31 -5.00
N TYR A 49 0.62 -11.30 -3.67
CA TYR A 49 -0.12 -10.24 -2.98
C TYR A 49 0.57 -8.87 -3.10
N ASN A 50 1.90 -8.85 -3.09
CA ASN A 50 2.69 -7.65 -3.29
C ASN A 50 2.48 -7.08 -4.70
N ILE A 51 2.50 -7.93 -5.73
CA ILE A 51 2.23 -7.51 -7.11
C ILE A 51 0.81 -6.93 -7.21
N ILE A 52 -0.19 -7.63 -6.67
CA ILE A 52 -1.58 -7.16 -6.67
C ILE A 52 -1.67 -5.79 -5.98
N SER A 53 -1.07 -5.65 -4.79
CA SER A 53 -1.08 -4.40 -4.02
C SER A 53 -0.43 -3.24 -4.79
N LEU A 54 0.68 -3.50 -5.50
CA LEU A 54 1.35 -2.50 -6.33
C LEU A 54 0.48 -2.08 -7.53
N ILE A 55 -0.22 -3.01 -8.17
CA ILE A 55 -1.13 -2.71 -9.29
C ILE A 55 -2.35 -1.95 -8.80
N SER A 56 -3.00 -2.39 -7.72
CA SER A 56 -4.19 -1.72 -7.16
C SER A 56 -3.91 -0.31 -6.62
N ASN A 57 -2.64 0.06 -6.45
CA ASN A 57 -2.22 1.41 -6.06
C ASN A 57 -1.54 2.17 -7.23
N ASP A 58 -1.70 1.70 -8.46
CA ASP A 58 -1.16 2.30 -9.68
C ASP A 58 0.37 2.53 -9.66
N VAL A 59 1.10 1.78 -8.84
CA VAL A 59 2.57 1.87 -8.74
C VAL A 59 3.21 1.17 -9.94
N ILE A 60 2.62 0.05 -10.37
CA ILE A 60 2.96 -0.69 -11.58
C ILE A 60 1.67 -1.09 -12.29
N SER A 61 1.79 -1.60 -13.51
CA SER A 61 0.68 -2.06 -14.34
C SER A 61 0.86 -3.52 -14.75
N MET A 62 -0.18 -4.12 -15.34
CA MET A 62 -0.06 -5.45 -15.96
C MET A 62 1.00 -5.52 -17.08
N LYS A 63 1.34 -4.38 -17.70
CA LYS A 63 2.40 -4.31 -18.72
C LYS A 63 3.78 -4.56 -18.11
N ASP A 64 4.01 -4.11 -16.87
CA ASP A 64 5.27 -4.33 -16.17
C ASP A 64 5.49 -5.81 -15.80
N LEU A 65 4.48 -6.66 -16.02
CA LEU A 65 4.57 -8.11 -15.84
C LEU A 65 4.82 -8.87 -17.16
N GLU A 66 5.05 -8.22 -18.30
CA GLU A 66 5.11 -8.85 -19.63
C GLU A 66 6.08 -10.04 -19.70
N ASP A 67 7.28 -9.87 -19.14
CA ASP A 67 8.36 -10.87 -19.12
C ASP A 67 8.15 -12.02 -18.11
N PHE A 68 7.10 -11.96 -17.28
CA PHE A 68 6.77 -13.03 -16.34
C PHE A 68 5.97 -14.15 -17.01
N SER A 69 6.01 -15.33 -16.39
CA SER A 69 5.25 -16.50 -16.84
C SER A 69 3.76 -16.19 -16.97
N ASP A 70 3.11 -16.76 -17.98
CA ASP A 70 1.67 -16.59 -18.22
C ASP A 70 0.83 -17.03 -17.02
N LYS A 71 1.28 -18.08 -16.30
CA LYS A 71 0.63 -18.54 -15.06
C LYS A 71 0.57 -17.44 -13.99
N LEU A 72 1.63 -16.66 -13.82
CA LEU A 72 1.67 -15.56 -12.86
C LEU A 72 0.71 -14.44 -13.29
N LYS A 73 0.82 -14.00 -14.55
CA LYS A 73 -0.01 -12.94 -15.12
C LYS A 73 -1.50 -13.27 -14.97
N GLU A 74 -1.89 -14.52 -15.27
CA GLU A 74 -3.27 -14.97 -15.13
C GLU A 74 -3.72 -15.01 -13.67
N THR A 75 -2.88 -15.51 -12.77
CA THR A 75 -3.19 -15.52 -11.34
C THR A 75 -3.47 -14.10 -10.83
N VAL A 76 -2.60 -13.14 -11.15
CA VAL A 76 -2.76 -11.74 -10.76
C VAL A 76 -4.05 -11.14 -11.33
N ARG A 77 -4.36 -11.40 -12.60
CA ARG A 77 -5.59 -10.93 -13.26
C ARG A 77 -6.86 -11.42 -12.54
N VAL A 78 -6.93 -12.72 -12.24
CA VAL A 78 -8.08 -13.32 -11.54
C VAL A 78 -8.30 -12.68 -10.17
N PHE A 79 -7.24 -12.35 -9.43
CA PHE A 79 -7.38 -11.69 -8.13
C PHE A 79 -7.84 -10.24 -8.26
N LEU A 80 -7.32 -9.48 -9.23
CA LEU A 80 -7.74 -8.10 -9.46
C LEU A 80 -9.22 -8.01 -9.88
N GLU A 81 -9.69 -8.92 -10.74
CA GLU A 81 -11.10 -8.98 -11.15
C GLU A 81 -12.04 -9.28 -9.98
N ARG A 82 -11.63 -10.15 -9.05
CA ARG A 82 -12.39 -10.41 -7.82
C ARG A 82 -12.46 -9.18 -6.93
N GLN A 83 -11.34 -8.47 -6.75
CA GLN A 83 -11.30 -7.26 -5.95
C GLN A 83 -12.22 -6.17 -6.53
N SER A 84 -12.28 -6.03 -7.87
CA SER A 84 -13.18 -5.06 -8.53
C SER A 84 -14.66 -5.37 -8.32
N ARG A 85 -15.05 -6.64 -8.19
CA ARG A 85 -16.46 -7.04 -7.99
C ARG A 85 -16.94 -6.75 -6.57
N ASP A 86 -16.09 -6.98 -5.56
CA ASP A 86 -16.43 -6.73 -4.15
C ASP A 86 -16.71 -5.24 -3.86
N TYR A 87 -16.12 -4.30 -4.63
CA TYR A 87 -16.42 -2.86 -4.51
C TYR A 87 -17.65 -2.40 -5.33
N SER A 88 -18.21 -3.26 -6.18
CA SER A 88 -19.38 -2.93 -7.02
C SER A 88 -20.71 -3.28 -6.35
N ASP A 89 -20.68 -4.08 -5.28
CA ASP A 89 -21.85 -4.56 -4.55
C ASP A 89 -22.12 -3.75 -3.24
N GLU A 90 -21.39 -2.66 -3.01
CA GLU A 90 -21.57 -1.74 -1.87
C GLU A 90 -22.41 -0.47 -2.21
N ASP A 91 -23.05 -0.40 -3.39
CA ASP A 91 -23.98 0.68 -3.80
C ASP A 91 -25.47 0.28 -3.65
#